data_AF-A0A0R2I6K0-F1
#
_entry.id   AF-A0A0R2I6K0-F1
#
_cell.length_a   1.000
_cell.length_b   1.000
_cell.length_c   1.000
_cell.angle_alpha   90.00
_cell.angle_beta   90.00
_cell.angle_gamma   90.00
#
_symmetry.space_group_name_H-M   'P 1'
#
loop_
_entity.id
_entity.type
_entity.pdbx_description
1 polymer ?
#
loop_
_entity_poly.entity_id
_entity_poly.type
_entity_poly.pdbx_seq_one_letter_code
_entity_poly.pdbx_strand_id
1 'polypeptide(L)'
;MLALLVYVCTKIDFVFRPFLIFISVVFVPLIISLFLYYMLVPLFHLLLKVKVGSHAMPRGLASLIIVMGLILIVLGTIAALTPPMINELTQLIKWLPDAAKDTQKYLTQLSQHPWLRNIDLNTYYKQANQQIVKYAQTALGQLTSKASTVIGAVTSTVIVAITVPVMLFYMFKDGNKLIPSIQRFFSKNNAKQVEILLRKMNKTLSSYISGQALECIFVAVATSIGYLIIKQPLAIGLGLVAGLTNMIPYVGPYIGIAPALMVSLAMSPKKIIWVIVVVIVVQQIDGNIIYPNIIGRTLQIHPLTIIVLLLAAGNIAGIPGMILCIPFYAVLKTVFNYLWSIYRLRKNENE
;
A
#
# COMPACT_ATOMS: atom_id res chain seq x y z
N MET A 1 20.82 23.16 -32.19
CA MET A 1 21.10 21.70 -32.22
C MET A 1 20.18 20.91 -31.29
N LEU A 2 20.14 21.20 -29.98
CA LEU A 2 19.22 20.55 -29.01
C LEU A 2 17.72 20.63 -29.38
N ALA A 3 17.23 21.80 -29.78
CA ALA A 3 15.83 21.97 -30.19
C ALA A 3 15.46 21.16 -31.44
N LEU A 4 16.43 21.00 -32.37
CA LEU A 4 16.25 20.23 -33.61
C LEU A 4 16.29 18.72 -33.33
N LEU A 5 17.09 18.30 -32.36
CA LEU A 5 17.15 16.92 -31.86
C LEU A 5 15.85 16.54 -31.13
N VAL A 6 15.32 17.42 -30.27
CA VAL A 6 14.01 17.25 -29.62
C VAL A 6 12.89 17.19 -30.67
N TYR A 7 12.91 18.08 -31.68
CA TYR A 7 11.92 18.08 -32.77
C TYR A 7 11.97 16.80 -33.60
N VAL A 8 13.15 16.29 -33.94
CA VAL A 8 13.31 15.01 -34.66
C VAL A 8 12.87 13.83 -33.77
N CYS A 9 13.16 13.84 -32.47
CA CYS A 9 12.64 12.84 -31.53
C CYS A 9 11.10 12.81 -31.49
N THR A 10 10.43 13.97 -31.53
CA THR A 10 8.95 14.03 -31.61
C THR A 10 8.38 13.52 -32.95
N LYS A 11 9.18 13.52 -34.03
CA LYS A 11 8.77 12.95 -35.33
C LYS A 11 9.02 11.43 -35.43
N ILE A 12 9.79 10.85 -34.51
CA ILE A 12 10.06 9.41 -34.37
C ILE A 12 9.10 8.77 -33.35
N ASP A 13 8.01 9.47 -32.97
CA ASP A 13 6.97 8.98 -32.04
C ASP A 13 6.45 7.57 -32.37
N PHE A 14 6.45 7.16 -33.64
CA PHE A 14 6.06 5.81 -34.05
C PHE A 14 7.01 4.71 -33.54
N VAL A 15 8.31 4.98 -33.37
CA VAL A 15 9.29 4.03 -32.84
C VAL A 15 9.35 4.10 -31.30
N PHE A 16 9.18 5.29 -30.73
CA PHE A 16 9.15 5.46 -29.28
C PHE A 16 7.84 4.98 -28.65
N ARG A 17 6.69 5.05 -29.34
CA ARG A 17 5.39 4.57 -28.81
C ARG A 17 5.40 3.09 -28.41
N PRO A 18 5.81 2.12 -29.26
CA PRO A 18 5.90 0.72 -28.87
C PRO A 18 6.83 0.49 -27.68
N PHE A 19 7.96 1.20 -27.64
CA PHE A 19 8.92 1.11 -26.54
C PHE A 19 8.37 1.68 -25.22
N LEU A 20 7.69 2.83 -25.27
CA LEU A 20 7.03 3.45 -24.12
C LEU A 20 5.86 2.60 -23.61
N ILE A 21 5.08 2.00 -24.52
CA ILE A 21 4.02 1.04 -24.17
C ILE A 21 4.63 -0.19 -23.50
N PHE A 22 5.69 -0.76 -24.07
CA PHE A 22 6.38 -1.92 -23.49
C PHE A 22 6.91 -1.62 -22.09
N ILE A 23 7.62 -0.49 -21.91
CA ILE A 23 8.08 -0.05 -20.59
C ILE A 23 6.89 0.10 -19.65
N SER A 24 5.83 0.80 -20.05
CA SER A 24 4.68 1.05 -19.17
C SER A 24 3.98 -0.25 -18.74
N VAL A 25 3.87 -1.23 -19.64
CA VAL A 25 3.23 -2.53 -19.38
C VAL A 25 4.07 -3.40 -18.44
N VAL A 26 5.40 -3.37 -18.55
CA VAL A 26 6.31 -4.20 -17.73
C VAL A 26 6.63 -3.52 -16.39
N PHE A 27 6.67 -2.19 -16.35
CA PHE A 27 7.12 -1.41 -15.21
C PHE A 27 6.20 -1.55 -13.99
N VAL A 28 4.88 -1.57 -14.19
CA VAL A 28 3.92 -1.73 -13.09
C VAL A 28 4.04 -3.11 -12.42
N PRO A 29 3.97 -4.26 -13.15
CA PRO A 29 4.26 -5.57 -12.59
C PRO A 29 5.62 -5.65 -11.91
N LEU A 30 6.66 -5.04 -12.49
CA LEU A 30 8.00 -5.05 -11.94
C LEU A 30 8.06 -4.35 -10.57
N ILE A 31 7.46 -3.17 -10.45
CA ILE A 31 7.39 -2.43 -9.19
C ILE A 31 6.63 -3.24 -8.13
N ILE A 32 5.47 -3.80 -8.48
CA ILE A 32 4.68 -4.59 -7.54
C ILE A 32 5.47 -5.83 -7.10
N SER A 33 6.12 -6.51 -8.03
CA SER A 33 6.96 -7.68 -7.75
C SER A 33 8.16 -7.32 -6.87
N LEU A 34 8.79 -6.16 -7.10
CA LEU A 34 9.89 -5.67 -6.28
C LEU A 34 9.43 -5.39 -4.85
N PHE A 35 8.27 -4.75 -4.70
CA PHE A 35 7.69 -4.47 -3.40
C PHE A 35 7.35 -5.77 -2.66
N LEU A 36 6.63 -6.69 -3.31
CA LEU A 36 6.28 -7.99 -2.76
C LEU A 36 7.51 -8.85 -2.45
N TYR A 37 8.54 -8.80 -3.29
CA TYR A 37 9.82 -9.47 -3.05
C TYR A 37 10.41 -9.01 -1.73
N TYR A 38 10.64 -7.71 -1.54
CA TYR A 38 11.23 -7.21 -0.31
C TYR A 38 10.31 -7.40 0.91
N MET A 39 8.99 -7.34 0.74
CA MET A 39 8.03 -7.68 1.79
C MET A 39 8.18 -9.14 2.25
N LEU A 40 8.39 -10.07 1.32
CA LEU A 40 8.40 -11.51 1.58
C LEU A 40 9.81 -12.08 1.80
N VAL A 41 10.88 -11.29 1.67
CA VAL A 41 12.27 -11.70 1.96
C VAL A 41 12.43 -12.32 3.35
N PRO A 42 11.88 -11.76 4.45
CA PRO A 42 11.99 -12.38 5.77
C PRO A 42 11.39 -13.79 5.81
N LEU A 43 10.21 -13.97 5.20
CA LEU A 43 9.55 -15.27 5.11
C LEU A 43 10.34 -16.26 4.23
N PHE A 44 10.91 -15.79 3.12
CA PHE A 44 11.79 -16.59 2.27
C PHE A 44 13.02 -17.09 3.00
N HIS A 45 13.69 -16.23 3.77
CA HIS A 45 14.84 -16.65 4.57
C HIS A 45 14.46 -17.63 5.69
N LEU A 46 13.25 -17.55 6.25
CA LEU A 46 12.75 -18.56 7.19
C LEU A 46 12.55 -19.91 6.50
N LEU A 47 11.94 -19.93 5.30
CA LEU A 47 11.74 -21.16 4.52
C LEU A 47 13.07 -21.81 4.12
N LEU A 48 14.08 -21.03 3.74
CA LEU A 48 15.42 -21.57 3.42
C LEU A 48 16.12 -22.25 4.61
N LYS A 49 15.75 -21.89 5.85
CA LYS A 49 16.29 -22.54 7.07
C LYS A 49 15.60 -23.88 7.36
N VAL A 50 14.45 -24.16 6.77
CA VAL A 50 13.76 -25.43 6.92
C VAL A 50 14.55 -26.51 6.17
N LYS A 51 14.88 -27.60 6.88
CA LYS A 51 15.51 -28.77 6.27
C LYS A 51 14.44 -29.64 5.62
N VAL A 52 14.65 -30.02 4.36
CA VAL A 52 13.81 -30.99 3.64
C VAL A 52 14.63 -32.26 3.48
N GLY A 53 14.40 -33.23 4.36
CA GLY A 53 15.27 -34.40 4.51
C GLY A 53 16.65 -34.00 5.06
N SER A 54 17.73 -34.54 4.46
CA SER A 54 19.11 -34.27 4.89
C SER A 54 19.70 -32.95 4.34
N HIS A 55 18.98 -32.24 3.48
CA HIS A 55 19.49 -31.05 2.79
C HIS A 55 18.64 -29.80 3.12
N ALA A 56 19.27 -28.63 3.03
CA ALA A 56 18.54 -27.36 3.10
C ALA A 56 17.59 -27.24 1.90
N MET A 57 16.44 -26.58 2.12
CA MET A 57 15.44 -26.40 1.08
C MET A 57 16.02 -25.68 -0.16
N PRO A 58 15.86 -26.24 -1.38
CA PRO A 58 16.36 -25.60 -2.59
C PRO A 58 15.59 -24.30 -2.87
N ARG A 59 16.30 -23.25 -3.31
CA ARG A 59 15.73 -21.90 -3.53
C ARG A 59 14.53 -21.89 -4.47
N GLY A 60 14.52 -22.75 -5.50
CA GLY A 60 13.41 -22.86 -6.43
C GLY A 60 12.12 -23.35 -5.78
N LEU A 61 12.23 -24.31 -4.85
CA LEU A 61 11.07 -24.88 -4.15
C LEU A 61 10.57 -23.90 -3.08
N ALA A 62 11.47 -23.22 -2.37
CA ALA A 62 11.10 -22.13 -1.45
C ALA A 62 10.38 -20.98 -2.18
N SER A 63 10.87 -20.60 -3.37
CA SER A 63 10.23 -19.59 -4.22
C SER A 63 8.83 -20.01 -4.65
N LEU A 64 8.66 -21.27 -5.08
CA LEU A 64 7.36 -21.81 -5.46
C LEU A 64 6.37 -21.81 -4.29
N ILE A 65 6.79 -22.21 -3.10
CA ILE A 65 5.94 -22.17 -1.89
C ILE A 65 5.49 -20.75 -1.58
N ILE A 66 6.37 -19.75 -1.67
CA ILE A 66 5.98 -18.35 -1.44
C ILE A 66 4.96 -17.89 -2.45
N VAL A 67 5.21 -18.14 -3.74
CA VAL A 67 4.32 -17.66 -4.81
C VAL A 67 2.95 -18.34 -4.69
N MET A 68 2.92 -19.65 -4.50
CA MET A 68 1.67 -20.39 -4.29
C MET A 68 0.97 -19.95 -3.00
N GLY A 69 1.71 -19.76 -1.91
CA GLY A 69 1.18 -19.25 -0.65
C GLY A 69 0.58 -17.85 -0.78
N LEU A 70 1.24 -16.94 -1.50
CA LEU A 70 0.73 -15.61 -1.79
C LEU A 70 -0.57 -15.68 -2.60
N ILE A 71 -0.61 -16.51 -3.65
CA ILE A 71 -1.83 -16.70 -4.46
C ILE A 71 -2.97 -17.23 -3.59
N LEU A 72 -2.70 -18.25 -2.76
CA LEU A 72 -3.69 -18.82 -1.85
C LEU A 72 -4.18 -17.81 -0.80
N ILE A 73 -3.29 -17.01 -0.22
CA ILE A 73 -3.67 -15.97 0.74
C ILE A 73 -4.54 -14.92 0.06
N VAL A 74 -4.17 -14.43 -1.12
CA VAL A 74 -4.94 -13.41 -1.85
C VAL A 74 -6.32 -13.95 -2.23
N LEU A 75 -6.38 -15.11 -2.89
CA LEU A 75 -7.63 -15.71 -3.31
C LEU A 75 -8.50 -16.11 -2.10
N GLY A 76 -7.90 -16.66 -1.05
CA GLY A 76 -8.59 -17.01 0.19
C GLY A 76 -9.16 -15.81 0.92
N THR A 77 -8.40 -14.70 0.98
CA THR A 77 -8.85 -13.44 1.58
C THR A 77 -10.03 -12.85 0.80
N ILE A 78 -9.96 -12.84 -0.53
CA ILE A 78 -11.07 -12.41 -1.40
C ILE A 78 -12.29 -13.31 -1.17
N ALA A 79 -12.13 -14.63 -1.25
CA ALA A 79 -13.23 -15.59 -1.08
C ALA A 79 -13.88 -15.51 0.31
N ALA A 80 -13.10 -15.30 1.37
CA ALA A 80 -13.59 -15.24 2.75
C ALA A 80 -14.28 -13.90 3.08
N LEU A 81 -13.77 -12.79 2.56
CA LEU A 81 -14.27 -11.46 2.92
C LEU A 81 -15.35 -10.94 1.97
N THR A 82 -15.29 -11.28 0.69
CA THR A 82 -16.24 -10.74 -0.29
C THR A 82 -17.70 -11.06 0.06
N PRO A 83 -18.11 -12.31 0.40
CA PRO A 83 -19.51 -12.60 0.70
C PRO A 83 -20.03 -11.86 1.95
N PRO A 84 -19.34 -11.89 3.12
CA PRO A 84 -19.75 -11.10 4.28
C PRO A 84 -19.83 -9.60 3.97
N MET A 85 -18.84 -9.06 3.25
CA MET A 85 -18.83 -7.64 2.88
C MET A 85 -20.01 -7.27 1.98
N ILE A 86 -20.32 -8.07 0.96
CA ILE A 86 -21.48 -7.82 0.09
C ILE A 86 -22.76 -7.88 0.92
N ASN A 87 -22.91 -8.87 1.79
CA ASN A 87 -24.11 -9.03 2.63
C ASN A 87 -24.30 -7.84 3.57
N GLU A 88 -23.26 -7.44 4.29
CA GLU A 88 -23.30 -6.32 5.24
C GLU A 88 -23.50 -4.97 4.53
N LEU A 89 -22.86 -4.75 3.38
CA LEU A 89 -23.09 -3.55 2.57
C LEU A 89 -24.51 -3.53 1.97
N THR A 90 -25.05 -4.67 1.55
CA THR A 90 -26.44 -4.77 1.06
C THR A 90 -27.43 -4.45 2.18
N GLN A 91 -27.17 -4.92 3.40
CA GLN A 91 -27.97 -4.57 4.58
C GLN A 91 -27.87 -3.08 4.92
N LEU A 92 -26.68 -2.49 4.85
CA LEU A 92 -26.46 -1.05 5.06
C LEU A 92 -27.29 -0.22 4.08
N ILE A 93 -27.32 -0.57 2.79
CA ILE A 93 -28.12 0.17 1.80
C ILE A 93 -29.62 0.02 2.05
N LYS A 94 -30.07 -1.16 2.46
CA LYS A 94 -31.48 -1.38 2.80
C LYS A 94 -31.91 -0.59 4.05
N TRP A 95 -31.02 -0.42 5.02
CA TRP A 95 -31.31 0.29 6.27
C TRP A 95 -31.14 1.81 6.19
N LEU A 96 -30.29 2.31 5.28
CA LEU A 96 -30.01 3.73 5.08
C LEU A 96 -31.28 4.61 4.92
N PRO A 97 -32.30 4.25 4.12
CA PRO A 97 -33.51 5.06 3.98
C PRO A 97 -34.32 5.21 5.27
N ASP A 98 -34.36 4.18 6.11
CA ASP A 98 -35.13 4.19 7.35
C ASP A 98 -34.37 4.91 8.46
N ALA A 99 -33.06 4.66 8.58
CA ALA A 99 -32.16 5.47 9.41
C ALA A 99 -32.23 6.96 9.05
N ALA A 100 -32.41 7.24 7.76
CA ALA A 100 -32.50 8.60 7.28
C ALA A 100 -33.76 9.32 7.77
N LYS A 101 -34.90 8.61 7.80
CA LYS A 101 -36.18 9.11 8.31
C LYS A 101 -36.14 9.33 9.82
N ASP A 102 -35.56 8.38 10.56
CA ASP A 102 -35.44 8.48 12.02
C ASP A 102 -34.59 9.68 12.43
N THR A 103 -33.44 9.86 11.78
CA THR A 103 -32.55 10.99 12.07
C THR A 103 -33.17 12.32 11.61
N GLN A 104 -33.92 12.35 10.50
CA GLN A 104 -34.68 13.54 10.09
C GLN A 104 -35.73 13.92 11.15
N LYS A 105 -36.40 12.94 11.76
CA LYS A 105 -37.36 13.15 12.84
C LYS A 105 -36.69 13.74 14.09
N TYR A 106 -35.54 13.20 14.50
CA TYR A 106 -34.74 13.74 15.61
C TYR A 106 -34.21 15.15 15.34
N LEU A 107 -33.72 15.42 14.12
CA LEU A 107 -33.23 16.74 13.73
C LEU A 107 -34.36 17.78 13.67
N THR A 108 -35.55 17.38 13.22
CA THR A 108 -36.73 18.25 13.21
C THR A 108 -37.24 18.55 14.62
N GLN A 109 -37.01 17.64 15.58
CA GLN A 109 -37.27 17.89 17.00
C GLN A 109 -36.19 18.80 17.62
N LEU A 110 -34.91 18.61 17.24
CA LEU A 110 -33.82 19.45 17.72
C LEU A 110 -33.87 20.89 17.16
N SER A 111 -34.33 21.08 15.93
CA SER A 111 -34.43 22.41 15.30
C SER A 111 -35.51 23.31 15.93
N GLN A 112 -36.40 22.72 16.74
CA GLN A 112 -37.37 23.47 17.54
C GLN A 112 -36.74 24.12 18.78
N HIS A 113 -35.48 23.79 19.12
CA HIS A 113 -34.79 24.45 20.22
C HIS A 113 -34.34 25.89 19.83
N PRO A 114 -34.46 26.87 20.76
CA PRO A 114 -34.24 28.29 20.48
C PRO A 114 -32.85 28.65 19.90
N TRP A 115 -31.83 27.85 20.20
CA TRP A 115 -30.43 28.06 19.83
C TRP A 115 -30.03 27.45 18.47
N LEU A 116 -30.88 26.58 17.89
CA LEU A 116 -30.61 25.89 16.61
C LEU A 116 -31.57 26.28 15.49
N ARG A 117 -32.58 27.12 15.78
CA ARG A 117 -33.63 27.54 14.84
C ARG A 117 -33.12 28.27 13.58
N ASN A 118 -31.93 28.89 13.66
CA ASN A 118 -31.33 29.64 12.56
C ASN A 118 -30.43 28.79 11.64
N ILE A 119 -30.17 27.53 11.99
CA ILE A 119 -29.37 26.61 11.17
C ILE A 119 -30.34 25.67 10.45
N ASP A 120 -30.33 25.72 9.12
CA ASP A 120 -31.18 24.86 8.27
C ASP A 120 -30.61 23.43 8.18
N LEU A 121 -30.59 22.75 9.34
CA LEU A 121 -30.03 21.42 9.53
C LEU A 121 -30.65 20.39 8.58
N ASN A 122 -31.90 20.58 8.18
CA ASN A 122 -32.61 19.70 7.25
C ASN A 122 -32.02 19.71 5.84
N THR A 123 -31.55 20.86 5.37
CA THR A 123 -30.96 21.00 4.02
C THR A 123 -29.58 20.35 3.95
N TYR A 124 -28.70 20.61 4.93
CA TYR A 124 -27.39 19.97 5.04
C TYR A 124 -27.51 18.45 5.24
N TYR A 125 -28.47 18.02 6.05
CA TYR A 125 -28.74 16.61 6.29
C TYR A 125 -29.22 15.87 5.03
N LYS A 126 -30.17 16.44 4.28
CA LYS A 126 -30.64 15.85 3.01
C LYS A 126 -29.51 15.72 1.99
N GLN A 127 -28.64 16.72 1.87
CA GLN A 127 -27.48 16.68 0.98
C GLN A 127 -26.48 15.60 1.41
N ALA A 128 -26.12 15.55 2.70
CA ALA A 128 -25.20 14.53 3.22
C ALA A 128 -25.76 13.11 3.01
N ASN A 129 -27.03 12.89 3.32
CA ASN A 129 -27.67 11.58 3.19
C ASN A 129 -27.76 11.12 1.72
N GLN A 130 -28.11 12.01 0.79
CA GLN A 130 -28.14 11.68 -0.64
C GLN A 130 -26.76 11.30 -1.17
N GLN A 131 -25.71 11.99 -0.74
CA GLN A 131 -24.34 11.64 -1.12
C GLN A 131 -23.94 10.28 -0.54
N ILE A 132 -24.21 10.01 0.74
CA ILE A 132 -23.91 8.72 1.38
C ILE A 132 -24.60 7.57 0.66
N VAL A 133 -25.89 7.70 0.33
CA VAL A 133 -26.65 6.67 -0.40
C VAL A 133 -26.07 6.45 -1.80
N LYS A 134 -25.74 7.52 -2.52
CA LYS A 134 -25.13 7.43 -3.86
C LYS A 134 -23.76 6.76 -3.83
N TYR A 135 -22.92 7.10 -2.85
CA TYR A 135 -21.61 6.45 -2.66
C TYR A 135 -21.75 4.98 -2.30
N ALA A 136 -22.67 4.64 -1.38
CA ALA A 136 -22.93 3.25 -1.01
C ALA A 136 -23.42 2.43 -2.20
N GLN A 137 -24.39 2.94 -2.97
CA GLN A 137 -24.92 2.27 -4.17
C GLN A 137 -23.84 2.10 -5.25
N THR A 138 -23.00 3.12 -5.45
CA THR A 138 -21.88 3.05 -6.40
C THR A 138 -20.84 2.02 -5.95
N ALA A 139 -20.50 1.99 -4.65
CA ALA A 139 -19.57 1.02 -4.09
C ALA A 139 -20.09 -0.42 -4.22
N LEU A 140 -21.37 -0.66 -3.91
CA LEU A 140 -22.00 -1.95 -4.14
C LEU A 140 -22.00 -2.33 -5.61
N GLY A 141 -22.45 -1.44 -6.50
CA GLY A 141 -22.49 -1.68 -7.94
C GLY A 141 -21.11 -2.01 -8.52
N GLN A 142 -20.05 -1.38 -8.02
CA GLN A 142 -18.67 -1.73 -8.39
C GLN A 142 -18.22 -3.07 -7.81
N LEU A 143 -18.57 -3.39 -6.56
CA LEU A 143 -18.23 -4.67 -5.96
C LEU A 143 -18.94 -5.84 -6.65
N THR A 144 -20.24 -5.73 -6.94
CA THR A 144 -20.99 -6.77 -7.65
C THR A 144 -20.63 -6.85 -9.13
N SER A 145 -20.46 -5.71 -9.83
CA SER A 145 -20.02 -5.74 -11.23
C SER A 145 -18.60 -6.25 -11.40
N LYS A 146 -17.66 -5.95 -10.49
CA LYS A 146 -16.30 -6.51 -10.56
C LYS A 146 -16.24 -7.98 -10.10
N ALA A 147 -17.11 -8.39 -9.18
CA ALA A 147 -17.27 -9.80 -8.82
C ALA A 147 -17.87 -10.64 -9.97
N SER A 148 -18.80 -10.09 -10.76
CA SER A 148 -19.36 -10.76 -11.94
C SER A 148 -18.50 -10.62 -13.20
N THR A 149 -17.73 -9.54 -13.31
CA THR A 149 -16.87 -9.23 -14.47
C THR A 149 -15.41 -9.60 -14.22
N VAL A 150 -15.17 -10.82 -13.71
CA VAL A 150 -13.84 -11.45 -13.81
C VAL A 150 -13.46 -11.71 -15.28
N ILE A 151 -14.46 -11.73 -16.17
CA ILE A 151 -14.32 -12.08 -17.60
C ILE A 151 -14.15 -10.86 -18.52
N GLY A 152 -14.32 -9.61 -18.06
CA GLY A 152 -14.32 -8.41 -18.93
C GLY A 152 -13.14 -7.44 -18.78
N ALA A 153 -12.34 -7.53 -17.72
CA ALA A 153 -11.19 -6.64 -17.46
C ALA A 153 -9.85 -7.25 -17.95
N VAL A 154 -9.91 -8.00 -19.05
CA VAL A 154 -9.03 -9.15 -19.29
C VAL A 154 -7.61 -8.81 -19.74
N THR A 155 -7.32 -7.66 -20.34
CA THR A 155 -5.96 -7.50 -20.89
C THR A 155 -4.96 -6.99 -19.85
N SER A 156 -5.24 -5.91 -19.11
CA SER A 156 -4.24 -5.32 -18.19
C SER A 156 -4.13 -6.08 -16.86
N THR A 157 -5.28 -6.43 -16.25
CA THR A 157 -5.28 -7.07 -14.92
C THR A 157 -4.76 -8.50 -14.98
N VAL A 158 -5.10 -9.27 -16.01
CA VAL A 158 -4.62 -10.65 -16.17
C VAL A 158 -3.13 -10.67 -16.45
N ILE A 159 -2.62 -9.74 -17.28
CA ILE A 159 -1.18 -9.59 -17.51
C ILE A 159 -0.47 -9.33 -16.18
N VAL A 160 -0.94 -8.38 -15.36
CA VAL A 160 -0.33 -8.12 -14.05
C VAL A 160 -0.44 -9.34 -13.13
N ALA A 161 -1.62 -9.97 -13.06
CA ALA A 161 -1.88 -11.11 -12.18
C ALA A 161 -1.03 -12.35 -12.52
N ILE A 162 -0.65 -12.54 -13.78
CA ILE A 162 0.26 -13.61 -14.21
C ILE A 162 1.73 -13.17 -14.09
N THR A 163 2.04 -11.96 -14.53
CA THR A 163 3.42 -11.46 -14.61
C THR A 163 4.03 -11.26 -13.22
N VAL A 164 3.26 -10.76 -12.25
CA VAL A 164 3.76 -10.52 -10.90
C VAL A 164 4.24 -11.81 -10.21
N PRO A 165 3.44 -12.90 -10.13
CA PRO A 165 3.90 -14.19 -9.62
C PRO A 165 5.15 -14.73 -10.34
N VAL A 166 5.20 -14.61 -11.67
CA VAL A 166 6.34 -15.08 -12.47
C VAL A 166 7.60 -14.28 -12.15
N MET A 167 7.53 -12.95 -12.14
CA MET A 167 8.65 -12.10 -11.77
C MET A 167 9.11 -12.38 -10.35
N LEU A 168 8.18 -12.46 -9.39
CA LEU A 168 8.47 -12.77 -8.00
C LEU A 168 9.18 -14.13 -7.86
N PHE A 169 8.74 -15.15 -8.60
CA PHE A 169 9.37 -16.46 -8.61
C PHE A 169 10.85 -16.39 -9.01
N TYR A 170 11.15 -15.72 -10.13
CA TYR A 170 12.52 -15.56 -10.62
C TYR A 170 13.37 -14.67 -9.71
N MET A 171 12.79 -13.62 -9.12
CA MET A 171 13.49 -12.77 -8.17
C MET A 171 13.97 -13.54 -6.93
N PHE A 172 13.16 -14.46 -6.41
CA PHE A 172 13.59 -15.33 -5.29
C PHE A 172 14.56 -16.44 -5.72
N LYS A 173 14.28 -17.08 -6.85
CA LYS A 173 15.08 -18.20 -7.38
C LYS A 173 16.49 -17.74 -7.78
N ASP A 174 16.58 -16.66 -8.55
CA ASP A 174 17.81 -16.21 -9.23
C ASP A 174 18.35 -14.86 -8.71
N GLY A 175 17.74 -14.27 -7.67
CA GLY A 175 18.14 -12.95 -7.16
C GLY A 175 19.61 -12.85 -6.70
N ASN A 176 20.24 -13.96 -6.31
CA ASN A 176 21.67 -13.99 -5.97
C ASN A 176 22.60 -13.81 -7.19
N LYS A 177 22.10 -14.01 -8.40
CA LYS A 177 22.86 -13.83 -9.66
C LYS A 177 22.83 -12.39 -10.17
N LEU A 178 21.92 -11.55 -9.68
CA LEU A 178 21.73 -10.19 -10.19
C LEU A 178 22.98 -9.31 -10.01
N ILE A 179 23.53 -9.26 -8.79
CA ILE A 179 24.71 -8.43 -8.48
C ILE A 179 25.93 -8.89 -9.29
N PRO A 180 26.30 -10.20 -9.31
CA PRO A 180 27.38 -10.69 -10.17
C PRO A 180 27.20 -10.36 -11.66
N SER A 181 25.98 -10.42 -12.18
CA SER A 181 25.69 -10.06 -13.58
C SER A 181 25.93 -8.58 -13.85
N ILE A 182 25.56 -7.68 -12.92
CA ILE A 182 25.81 -6.24 -13.06
C ILE A 182 27.32 -5.95 -12.97
N GLN A 183 28.05 -6.64 -12.10
CA GLN A 183 29.50 -6.45 -11.95
C GLN A 183 30.29 -6.72 -13.23
N ARG A 184 29.81 -7.60 -14.11
CA ARG A 184 30.48 -7.94 -15.38
C ARG A 184 30.58 -6.76 -16.36
N PHE A 185 29.75 -5.73 -16.19
CA PHE A 185 29.80 -4.52 -17.03
C PHE A 185 30.85 -3.49 -16.57
N PHE A 186 31.52 -3.70 -15.44
CA PHE A 186 32.46 -2.75 -14.86
C PHE A 186 33.88 -3.31 -14.79
N SER A 187 34.88 -2.43 -14.81
CA SER A 187 36.28 -2.80 -14.57
C SER A 187 36.48 -3.36 -13.15
N LYS A 188 37.51 -4.19 -12.94
CA LYS A 188 37.76 -4.87 -11.65
C LYS A 188 37.76 -3.91 -10.44
N ASN A 189 38.35 -2.72 -10.60
CA ASN A 189 38.42 -1.71 -9.54
C ASN A 189 37.05 -1.10 -9.20
N ASN A 190 36.18 -0.90 -10.20
CA ASN A 190 34.83 -0.35 -10.01
C ASN A 190 33.81 -1.41 -9.59
N ALA A 191 34.00 -2.67 -10.02
CA ALA A 191 33.08 -3.77 -9.73
C ALA A 191 32.86 -4.01 -8.23
N LYS A 192 33.92 -3.87 -7.41
CA LYS A 192 33.82 -3.97 -5.94
C LYS A 192 33.02 -2.80 -5.35
N GLN A 193 33.21 -1.58 -5.86
CA GLN A 193 32.48 -0.40 -5.39
C GLN A 193 30.99 -0.49 -5.75
N VAL A 194 30.67 -0.96 -6.95
CA VAL A 194 29.29 -1.19 -7.41
C VAL A 194 28.63 -2.27 -6.56
N GLU A 195 29.33 -3.35 -6.23
CA GLU A 195 28.81 -4.41 -5.35
C GLU A 195 28.38 -3.86 -3.99
N ILE A 196 29.25 -3.08 -3.36
CA ILE A 196 29.00 -2.50 -2.04
C ILE A 196 27.79 -1.58 -2.11
N LEU A 197 27.68 -0.76 -3.15
CA LEU A 197 26.54 0.13 -3.33
C LEU A 197 25.23 -0.66 -3.51
N LEU A 198 25.21 -1.64 -4.43
CA LEU A 198 24.02 -2.45 -4.69
C LEU A 198 23.58 -3.23 -3.45
N ARG A 199 24.52 -3.79 -2.68
CA ARG A 199 24.21 -4.46 -1.40
C ARG A 199 23.62 -3.49 -0.37
N LYS A 200 24.14 -2.26 -0.29
CA LYS A 200 23.58 -1.21 0.58
C LYS A 200 22.16 -0.84 0.15
N MET A 201 21.92 -0.59 -1.13
CA MET A 201 20.59 -0.29 -1.66
C MET A 201 19.60 -1.43 -1.39
N ASN A 202 19.99 -2.67 -1.65
CA ASN A 202 19.18 -3.86 -1.38
C ASN A 202 18.85 -4.00 0.12
N LYS A 203 19.82 -3.75 1.00
CA LYS A 203 19.59 -3.75 2.46
C LYS A 203 18.62 -2.65 2.88
N THR A 204 18.76 -1.44 2.34
CA THR A 204 17.86 -0.31 2.62
C THR A 204 16.42 -0.62 2.20
N LEU A 205 16.23 -1.09 0.96
CA LEU A 205 14.91 -1.47 0.44
C LEU A 205 14.29 -2.62 1.22
N SER A 206 15.06 -3.68 1.48
CA SER A 206 14.59 -4.82 2.27
C SER A 206 14.17 -4.39 3.67
N SER A 207 15.01 -3.62 4.36
CA SER A 207 14.72 -3.24 5.75
C SER A 207 13.51 -2.31 5.84
N TYR A 208 13.35 -1.37 4.91
CA TYR A 208 12.19 -0.48 4.90
C TYR A 208 10.91 -1.21 4.51
N ILE A 209 10.89 -1.92 3.36
CA ILE A 209 9.66 -2.53 2.84
C ILE A 209 9.20 -3.68 3.73
N SER A 210 10.11 -4.53 4.23
CA SER A 210 9.75 -5.57 5.21
C SER A 210 9.21 -4.95 6.50
N GLY A 211 9.81 -3.84 6.96
CA GLY A 211 9.35 -3.13 8.15
C GLY A 211 7.95 -2.52 7.97
N GLN A 212 7.73 -1.82 6.86
CA GLN A 212 6.43 -1.25 6.53
C GLN A 212 5.35 -2.32 6.40
N ALA A 213 5.68 -3.47 5.80
CA ALA A 213 4.72 -4.57 5.70
C ALA A 213 4.32 -5.12 7.09
N LEU A 214 5.28 -5.24 8.01
CA LEU A 214 5.00 -5.68 9.38
C LEU A 214 4.13 -4.66 10.14
N GLU A 215 4.38 -3.37 9.94
CA GLU A 215 3.55 -2.27 10.47
C GLU A 215 2.11 -2.33 9.92
N CYS A 216 1.94 -2.49 8.60
CA CYS A 216 0.62 -2.63 7.98
C CYS A 216 -0.15 -3.85 8.50
N ILE A 217 0.54 -4.98 8.70
CA ILE A 217 -0.06 -6.19 9.29
C ILE A 217 -0.48 -5.93 10.73
N PHE A 218 0.37 -5.26 11.53
CA PHE A 218 0.03 -4.88 12.90
C PHE A 218 -1.24 -4.02 12.92
N VAL A 219 -1.29 -2.94 12.13
CA VAL A 219 -2.44 -2.04 12.09
C VAL A 219 -3.69 -2.77 11.60
N ALA A 220 -3.58 -3.66 10.60
CA ALA A 220 -4.71 -4.46 10.13
C ALA A 220 -5.29 -5.32 11.26
N VAL A 221 -4.44 -6.10 11.93
CA VAL A 221 -4.85 -7.04 12.98
C VAL A 221 -5.36 -6.29 14.21
N ALA A 222 -4.62 -5.30 14.71
CA ALA A 222 -4.98 -4.54 15.89
C ALA A 222 -6.30 -3.78 15.70
N THR A 223 -6.49 -3.15 14.53
CA THR A 223 -7.74 -2.45 14.20
C THR A 223 -8.90 -3.42 14.05
N SER A 224 -8.70 -4.57 13.37
CA SER A 224 -9.74 -5.61 13.28
C SER A 224 -10.15 -6.13 14.65
N ILE A 225 -9.20 -6.41 15.55
CA ILE A 225 -9.48 -6.83 16.92
C ILE A 225 -10.27 -5.75 17.67
N GLY A 226 -9.82 -4.49 17.61
CA GLY A 226 -10.52 -3.38 18.24
C GLY A 226 -11.95 -3.22 17.74
N TYR A 227 -12.17 -3.33 16.43
CA TYR A 227 -13.49 -3.30 15.82
C TYR A 227 -14.37 -4.51 16.18
N LEU A 228 -13.79 -5.71 16.31
CA LEU A 228 -14.51 -6.89 16.79
C LEU A 228 -14.98 -6.72 18.23
N ILE A 229 -14.14 -6.16 19.11
CA ILE A 229 -14.48 -5.90 20.53
C ILE A 229 -15.70 -4.98 20.63
N ILE A 230 -15.74 -3.89 19.85
CA ILE A 230 -16.87 -2.94 19.84
C ILE A 230 -18.03 -3.41 18.95
N LYS A 231 -17.94 -4.62 18.38
CA LYS A 231 -18.90 -5.24 17.46
C LYS A 231 -19.24 -4.34 16.27
N GLN A 232 -18.25 -3.67 15.71
CA GLN A 232 -18.42 -2.80 14.54
C GLN A 232 -18.69 -3.66 13.30
N PRO A 233 -19.72 -3.34 12.49
CA PRO A 233 -19.93 -4.01 11.21
C PRO A 233 -18.69 -3.87 10.33
N LEU A 234 -18.41 -4.90 9.53
CA LEU A 234 -17.26 -4.98 8.63
C LEU A 234 -15.91 -4.93 9.36
N ALA A 235 -15.84 -5.28 10.67
CA ALA A 235 -14.64 -5.12 11.49
C ALA A 235 -13.34 -5.62 10.84
N ILE A 236 -13.36 -6.84 10.27
CA ILE A 236 -12.18 -7.43 9.61
C ILE A 236 -11.86 -6.68 8.31
N GLY A 237 -12.86 -6.42 7.47
CA GLY A 237 -12.68 -5.68 6.22
C GLY A 237 -12.18 -4.25 6.43
N LEU A 238 -12.72 -3.54 7.42
CA LEU A 238 -12.30 -2.19 7.79
C LEU A 238 -10.90 -2.17 8.40
N GLY A 239 -10.54 -3.16 9.21
CA GLY A 239 -9.17 -3.30 9.72
C GLY A 239 -8.18 -3.55 8.58
N LEU A 240 -8.51 -4.40 7.60
CA LEU A 240 -7.67 -4.60 6.42
C LEU A 240 -7.50 -3.32 5.59
N VAL A 241 -8.57 -2.54 5.39
CA VAL A 241 -8.48 -1.23 4.75
C VAL A 241 -7.56 -0.29 5.55
N ALA A 242 -7.68 -0.28 6.88
CA ALA A 242 -6.81 0.51 7.75
C ALA A 242 -5.34 0.09 7.59
N GLY A 243 -5.02 -1.21 7.62
CA GLY A 243 -3.65 -1.69 7.42
C GLY A 243 -3.10 -1.42 6.02
N LEU A 244 -3.91 -1.61 4.96
CA LEU A 244 -3.49 -1.32 3.58
C LEU A 244 -3.21 0.17 3.37
N THR A 245 -4.06 1.03 3.91
CA THR A 245 -3.89 2.49 3.80
C THR A 245 -2.73 2.98 4.65
N ASN A 246 -2.43 2.31 5.77
CA ASN A 246 -1.25 2.57 6.60
C ASN A 246 0.09 2.37 5.88
N MET A 247 0.08 1.83 4.66
CA MET A 247 1.27 1.79 3.80
C MET A 247 1.74 3.18 3.36
N ILE A 248 0.89 4.20 3.50
CA ILE A 248 1.23 5.60 3.25
C ILE A 248 1.43 6.29 4.62
N PRO A 249 2.67 6.58 5.04
CA PRO A 249 2.92 7.16 6.36
C PRO A 249 2.21 8.49 6.57
N TYR A 250 1.80 8.76 7.81
CA TYR A 250 1.04 9.95 8.26
C TYR A 250 -0.35 10.15 7.63
N VAL A 251 -0.58 9.72 6.39
CA VAL A 251 -1.84 9.91 5.67
C VAL A 251 -2.74 8.68 5.82
N GLY A 252 -2.14 7.50 5.83
CA GLY A 252 -2.80 6.20 5.90
C GLY A 252 -3.84 6.08 7.02
N PRO A 253 -3.52 6.41 8.28
CA PRO A 253 -4.47 6.35 9.38
C PRO A 253 -5.77 7.14 9.13
N TYR A 254 -5.66 8.33 8.53
CA TYR A 254 -6.81 9.19 8.23
C TYR A 254 -7.66 8.63 7.08
N ILE A 255 -7.03 8.05 6.06
CA ILE A 255 -7.75 7.37 4.98
C ILE A 255 -8.41 6.09 5.54
N GLY A 256 -7.72 5.35 6.40
CA GLY A 256 -8.17 4.09 6.97
C GLY A 256 -9.37 4.21 7.91
N ILE A 257 -9.43 5.27 8.72
CA ILE A 257 -10.56 5.51 9.62
C ILE A 257 -11.82 5.98 8.87
N ALA A 258 -11.69 6.64 7.71
CA ALA A 258 -12.81 7.25 7.01
C ALA A 258 -13.93 6.24 6.64
N PRO A 259 -13.65 5.08 6.01
CA PRO A 259 -14.67 4.05 5.77
C PRO A 259 -15.33 3.54 7.05
N ALA A 260 -14.56 3.40 8.14
CA ALA A 260 -15.10 2.90 9.41
C ALA A 260 -16.07 3.90 10.05
N LEU A 261 -15.76 5.21 9.97
CA LEU A 261 -16.66 6.26 10.42
C LEU A 261 -17.93 6.31 9.57
N MET A 262 -17.81 6.17 8.25
CA MET A 262 -18.97 6.14 7.35
C MET A 262 -19.91 4.97 7.69
N VAL A 263 -19.36 3.77 7.87
CA VAL A 263 -20.14 2.57 8.27
C VAL A 263 -20.75 2.76 9.66
N SER A 264 -19.99 3.31 10.61
CA SER A 264 -20.51 3.58 11.96
C SER A 264 -21.64 4.60 11.94
N LEU A 265 -21.50 5.70 11.20
CA LEU A 265 -22.54 6.72 11.07
C LEU A 265 -23.79 6.15 10.41
N ALA A 266 -23.62 5.28 9.41
CA ALA A 266 -24.70 4.71 8.64
C ALA A 266 -25.42 3.55 9.33
N MET A 267 -24.83 2.84 10.31
CA MET A 267 -25.44 1.64 10.93
C MET A 267 -25.53 1.69 12.46
N SER A 268 -24.66 2.44 13.11
CA SER A 268 -24.56 2.47 14.57
C SER A 268 -23.90 3.78 15.03
N PRO A 269 -24.60 4.93 14.98
CA PRO A 269 -24.01 6.24 15.32
C PRO A 269 -23.37 6.29 16.71
N LYS A 270 -23.91 5.53 17.66
CA LYS A 270 -23.36 5.38 19.02
C LYS A 270 -21.94 4.78 19.06
N LYS A 271 -21.52 4.06 18.01
CA LYS A 271 -20.18 3.46 17.89
C LYS A 271 -19.12 4.40 17.33
N ILE A 272 -19.48 5.59 16.84
CA ILE A 272 -18.51 6.55 16.25
C ILE A 272 -17.40 6.88 17.25
N ILE A 273 -17.79 7.19 18.49
CA ILE A 273 -16.83 7.51 19.56
C ILE A 273 -15.90 6.32 19.81
N TRP A 274 -16.44 5.10 19.84
CA TRP A 274 -15.67 3.89 20.04
C TRP A 274 -14.73 3.57 18.88
N VAL A 275 -15.13 3.83 17.63
CA VAL A 275 -14.26 3.71 16.45
C VAL A 275 -13.07 4.67 16.56
N ILE A 276 -13.32 5.93 16.94
CA ILE A 276 -12.27 6.93 17.16
C ILE A 276 -11.33 6.48 18.27
N VAL A 277 -11.86 6.01 19.39
CA VAL A 277 -11.06 5.50 20.52
C VAL A 277 -10.18 4.33 20.09
N VAL A 278 -10.72 3.35 19.37
CA VAL A 278 -9.95 2.21 18.85
C VAL A 278 -8.80 2.69 17.98
N VAL A 279 -9.07 3.58 17.02
CA VAL A 279 -8.02 4.09 16.13
C VAL A 279 -6.97 4.86 16.90
N ILE A 280 -7.35 5.74 17.84
CA ILE A 280 -6.39 6.46 18.69
C ILE A 280 -5.51 5.47 19.45
N VAL A 281 -6.08 4.45 20.10
CA VAL A 281 -5.31 3.45 20.85
C VAL A 281 -4.34 2.70 19.94
N VAL A 282 -4.81 2.22 18.78
CA VAL A 282 -3.96 1.50 17.82
C VAL A 282 -2.84 2.39 17.30
N GLN A 283 -3.13 3.65 16.96
CA GLN A 283 -2.14 4.60 16.45
C GLN A 283 -1.14 5.05 17.52
N GLN A 284 -1.55 5.15 18.79
CA GLN A 284 -0.64 5.41 19.89
C GLN A 284 0.31 4.24 20.12
N ILE A 285 -0.16 2.99 20.02
CA ILE A 285 0.71 1.81 20.09
C ILE A 285 1.64 1.78 18.89
N ASP A 286 1.10 2.07 17.70
CA ASP A 286 1.87 2.09 16.46
C ASP A 286 3.01 3.09 16.52
N GLY A 287 2.70 4.37 16.75
CA GLY A 287 3.68 5.46 16.76
C GLY A 287 4.71 5.38 17.89
N ASN A 288 4.34 4.87 19.06
CA ASN A 288 5.24 4.85 20.24
C ASN A 288 6.00 3.54 20.42
N ILE A 289 5.48 2.41 19.93
CA ILE A 289 6.07 1.08 20.19
C ILE A 289 6.47 0.42 18.89
N ILE A 290 5.57 0.32 17.92
CA ILE A 290 5.79 -0.49 16.71
C ILE A 290 6.74 0.22 15.75
N TYR A 291 6.44 1.46 15.40
CA TYR A 291 7.23 2.26 14.47
C TYR A 291 8.69 2.44 14.92
N PRO A 292 9.02 2.79 16.19
CA PRO A 292 10.42 2.92 16.62
C PRO A 292 11.19 1.60 16.62
N ASN A 293 10.52 0.48 16.92
CA ASN A 293 11.16 -0.84 16.98
C ASN A 293 11.38 -1.47 15.60
N ILE A 294 10.56 -1.12 14.61
CA ILE A 294 10.63 -1.70 13.26
C ILE A 294 11.34 -0.76 12.27
N ILE A 295 10.93 0.50 12.20
CA ILE A 295 11.37 1.45 11.15
C ILE A 295 12.34 2.51 11.70
N GLY A 296 12.15 2.94 12.95
CA GLY A 296 12.79 4.12 13.53
C GLY A 296 14.32 4.18 13.42
N ARG A 297 15.00 3.02 13.41
CA ARG A 297 16.48 2.97 13.31
C ARG A 297 17.02 2.99 11.89
N THR A 298 16.18 2.71 10.88
CA THR A 298 16.67 2.29 9.55
C THR A 298 16.84 3.44 8.57
N LEU A 299 16.01 4.50 8.67
CA LEU A 299 15.95 5.53 7.63
C LEU A 299 16.39 6.94 8.05
N GLN A 300 16.24 7.29 9.34
CA GLN A 300 16.58 8.63 9.87
C GLN A 300 16.14 9.75 8.92
N ILE A 301 14.88 9.70 8.46
CA ILE A 301 14.30 10.73 7.59
C ILE A 301 13.52 11.67 8.49
N HIS A 302 13.76 12.96 8.35
CA HIS A 302 13.02 13.96 9.10
C HIS A 302 11.53 13.88 8.70
N PRO A 303 10.57 13.90 9.65
CA PRO A 303 9.13 13.81 9.34
C PRO A 303 8.66 14.82 8.28
N LEU A 304 9.17 16.05 8.33
CA LEU A 304 8.88 17.09 7.34
C LEU A 304 9.24 16.65 5.90
N THR A 305 10.36 15.95 5.72
CA THR A 305 10.78 15.44 4.41
C THR A 305 9.78 14.40 3.89
N ILE A 306 9.26 13.54 4.78
CA ILE A 306 8.24 12.55 4.40
C ILE A 306 6.97 13.26 3.91
N ILE A 307 6.49 14.27 4.65
CA ILE A 307 5.30 15.05 4.26
C ILE A 307 5.50 15.71 2.88
N VAL A 308 6.63 16.38 2.65
CA VAL A 308 6.92 17.03 1.37
C VAL A 308 6.98 16.01 0.22
N LEU A 309 7.62 14.85 0.43
CA LEU A 309 7.69 13.79 -0.56
C LEU A 309 6.31 13.21 -0.89
N LEU A 310 5.45 13.05 0.12
CA LEU A 310 4.08 12.56 -0.06
C LEU A 310 3.22 13.55 -0.86
N LEU A 311 3.32 14.84 -0.56
CA LEU A 311 2.58 15.88 -1.30
C LEU A 311 3.02 15.93 -2.78
N ALA A 312 4.33 15.91 -3.03
CA ALA A 312 4.87 15.92 -4.39
C ALA A 312 4.50 14.64 -5.15
N ALA A 313 4.72 13.47 -4.55
CA ALA A 313 4.48 12.19 -5.21
C ALA A 313 2.98 11.92 -5.42
N GLY A 314 2.14 12.34 -4.49
CA GLY A 314 0.68 12.28 -4.62
C GLY A 314 0.17 13.11 -5.79
N ASN A 315 0.77 14.28 -6.04
CA ASN A 315 0.41 15.11 -7.20
C ASN A 315 0.90 14.51 -8.53
N ILE A 316 2.11 13.92 -8.56
CA ILE A 316 2.73 13.40 -9.79
C ILE A 316 2.13 12.05 -10.21
N ALA A 317 1.99 11.11 -9.27
CA ALA A 317 1.69 9.71 -9.56
C ALA A 317 0.59 9.12 -8.65
N GLY A 318 -0.11 9.95 -7.87
CA GLY A 318 -1.20 9.52 -6.99
C GLY A 318 -0.74 8.54 -5.91
N ILE A 319 -1.64 7.62 -5.54
CA ILE A 319 -1.41 6.62 -4.48
C ILE A 319 -0.16 5.77 -4.73
N PRO A 320 0.09 5.21 -5.93
CA PRO A 320 1.34 4.48 -6.21
C PRO A 320 2.59 5.32 -5.96
N GLY A 321 2.54 6.61 -6.32
CA GLY A 321 3.62 7.56 -6.04
C GLY A 321 3.90 7.72 -4.55
N MET A 322 2.85 7.89 -3.75
CA MET A 322 2.97 8.06 -2.30
C MET A 322 3.56 6.83 -1.58
N ILE A 323 3.23 5.62 -2.06
CA ILE A 323 3.80 4.38 -1.51
C ILE A 323 5.29 4.25 -1.84
N LEU A 324 5.68 4.60 -3.07
CA LEU A 324 7.02 4.36 -3.60
C LEU A 324 8.00 5.50 -3.32
N CYS A 325 7.54 6.70 -2.98
CA CYS A 325 8.42 7.86 -2.82
C CYS A 325 9.41 7.70 -1.68
N ILE A 326 9.03 7.05 -0.57
CA ILE A 326 9.89 6.85 0.59
C ILE A 326 10.98 5.80 0.30
N PRO A 327 10.67 4.59 -0.21
CA PRO A 327 11.71 3.64 -0.65
C PRO A 327 12.66 4.26 -1.68
N PHE A 328 12.11 5.02 -2.64
CA PHE A 328 12.90 5.68 -3.67
C PHE A 328 13.85 6.72 -3.07
N TYR A 329 13.34 7.59 -2.20
CA TYR A 329 14.16 8.57 -1.47
C TYR A 329 15.24 7.90 -0.62
N ALA A 330 14.91 6.79 0.07
CA ALA A 330 15.86 6.04 0.87
C ALA A 330 17.03 5.48 0.04
N VAL A 331 16.75 4.99 -1.16
CA VAL A 331 17.77 4.55 -2.12
C VAL A 331 18.63 5.71 -2.58
N LEU A 332 18.02 6.85 -2.97
CA LEU A 332 18.76 8.04 -3.37
C LEU A 332 19.68 8.56 -2.26
N LYS A 333 19.18 8.64 -1.03
CA LYS A 333 19.97 9.00 0.16
C LYS A 333 21.13 8.02 0.37
N THR A 334 20.91 6.73 0.16
CA THR A 334 21.96 5.69 0.27
C THR A 334 23.05 5.89 -0.79
N VAL A 335 22.67 6.17 -2.04
CA VAL A 335 23.61 6.46 -3.13
C VAL A 335 24.41 7.72 -2.83
N PHE A 336 23.74 8.81 -2.44
CA PHE A 336 24.40 10.08 -2.12
C PHE A 336 25.40 9.95 -0.99
N ASN A 337 25.01 9.32 0.13
CA ASN A 337 25.89 9.09 1.27
C ASN A 337 27.10 8.21 0.90
N TYR A 338 26.90 7.23 0.02
CA TYR A 338 27.98 6.38 -0.45
C TYR A 338 28.98 7.14 -1.32
N LEU A 339 28.50 7.92 -2.29
CA LEU A 339 29.35 8.75 -3.15
C LEU A 339 30.11 9.80 -2.34
N TRP A 340 29.45 10.45 -1.38
CA TRP A 340 30.09 11.41 -0.47
C TRP A 340 31.19 10.77 0.37
N SER A 341 30.96 9.54 0.86
CA SER A 341 31.97 8.77 1.60
C SER A 341 33.20 8.48 0.75
N ILE A 342 33.03 8.13 -0.53
CA ILE A 342 34.18 7.90 -1.44
C ILE A 342 34.93 9.20 -1.69
N TYR A 343 34.20 10.29 -1.94
CA TYR A 343 34.81 11.60 -2.19
C TYR A 343 35.67 12.06 -1.00
N ARG A 344 35.17 11.91 0.22
CA ARG A 344 35.90 12.27 1.45
C ARG A 344 37.15 11.42 1.65
N LEU A 345 37.08 10.10 1.39
CA LEU A 345 38.24 9.21 1.52
C LEU A 345 39.34 9.60 0.53
N ARG A 346 38.98 9.90 -0.73
CA ARG A 346 39.95 10.37 -1.73
C ARG A 346 40.56 11.73 -1.40
N LYS A 347 39.80 12.63 -0.77
CA LYS A 347 40.33 13.93 -0.34
C LYS A 347 41.38 13.75 0.76
N ASN A 348 41.09 12.89 1.74
CA ASN A 348 42.00 12.60 2.85
C ASN A 348 43.25 11.78 2.46
N GLU A 349 43.23 11.05 1.34
CA GLU A 349 44.42 10.36 0.81
C GLU A 349 45.35 11.30 0.01
N ASN A 350 44.85 12.49 -0.37
CA ASN A 350 45.58 13.49 -1.15
C ASN A 350 46.08 14.69 -0.30
N GLU A 351 45.72 14.74 0.98
CA GLU A 351 46.25 15.64 2.02
C GLU A 351 47.25 14.85 2.87
#